data_AF-A0A920KWQ4-F1
#
_entry.id   AF-A0A920KWQ4-F1
#
_cell.length_a   1.000
_cell.length_b   1.000
_cell.length_c   1.000
_cell.angle_alpha   90.00
_cell.angle_beta   90.00
_cell.angle_gamma   90.00
#
_symmetry.space_group_name_H-M   'P 1'
#
loop_
_entity.id
_entity.type
_entity.pdbx_description
1 polymer ?
#
loop_
_entity_poly.entity_id
_entity_poly.type
_entity_poly.pdbx_seq_one_letter_code
_entity_poly.pdbx_strand_id
1 'polypeptide(L)'
;MVNDINREAPKLVSNPNTLDNYLSTQAAIRNLSEAILLNSSKMVLARSQFAFSIALNDLDDQIFNQAQNGDLIILRSDSNNKIRGLVKINRLVDVYLYAGRFLEPSVLAAIDRTKLASDQYQFLNIESTNLQISFGALFF
;
A
#
# COMPACT_ATOMS: atom_id res chain seq x y z
N MET A 1 0.01 -10.06 3.01
CA MET A 1 -1.24 -9.49 3.60
C MET A 1 -2.49 -9.76 2.74
N VAL A 2 -2.45 -9.48 1.44
CA VAL A 2 -3.47 -9.82 0.43
C VAL A 2 -3.88 -11.29 0.52
N ASN A 3 -2.92 -12.21 0.64
CA ASN A 3 -3.20 -13.63 0.77
C ASN A 3 -3.96 -13.98 2.05
N ASP A 4 -3.62 -13.31 3.16
CA ASP A 4 -4.31 -13.50 4.44
C ASP A 4 -5.74 -12.96 4.37
N ILE A 5 -5.94 -11.76 3.79
CA ILE A 5 -7.27 -11.17 3.56
C ILE A 5 -8.08 -12.06 2.62
N ASN A 6 -7.50 -12.53 1.52
CA ASN A 6 -8.15 -13.45 0.59
C ASN A 6 -8.57 -14.76 1.29
N ARG A 7 -7.82 -15.25 2.27
CA ARG A 7 -8.18 -16.47 3.02
C ARG A 7 -9.36 -16.24 3.96
N GLU A 8 -9.38 -15.11 4.64
CA GLU A 8 -10.41 -14.80 5.65
C GLU A 8 -11.61 -14.01 5.09
N ALA A 9 -11.55 -13.53 3.85
CA ALA A 9 -12.57 -12.71 3.17
C ALA A 9 -14.02 -13.20 3.36
N PRO A 10 -14.34 -14.50 3.18
CA PRO A 10 -15.72 -14.98 3.39
C PRO A 10 -16.25 -14.78 4.81
N LYS A 11 -15.38 -14.75 5.83
CA LYS A 11 -15.74 -14.54 7.24
C LYS A 11 -15.76 -13.06 7.63
N LEU A 12 -14.90 -12.27 6.98
CA LEU A 12 -14.67 -10.86 7.32
C LEU A 12 -15.75 -9.93 6.75
N VAL A 13 -16.42 -10.32 5.67
CA VAL A 13 -17.54 -9.56 5.07
C VAL A 13 -18.77 -9.52 6.01
N SER A 14 -18.88 -10.45 6.96
CA SER A 14 -20.03 -10.56 7.86
C SER A 14 -19.99 -9.61 9.06
N ASN A 15 -18.82 -9.05 9.43
CA ASN A 15 -18.69 -8.17 10.59
C ASN A 15 -17.55 -7.13 10.44
N PRO A 16 -17.86 -5.84 10.21
CA PRO A 16 -16.87 -4.77 10.03
C PRO A 16 -15.89 -4.59 11.21
N ASN A 17 -16.35 -4.72 12.46
CA ASN A 17 -15.49 -4.55 13.64
C ASN A 17 -14.42 -5.64 13.73
N THR A 18 -14.74 -6.86 13.27
CA THR A 18 -13.76 -7.94 13.19
C THR A 18 -12.72 -7.66 12.12
N LEU A 19 -13.13 -7.02 11.02
CA LEU A 19 -12.25 -6.68 9.91
C LEU A 19 -11.28 -5.55 10.25
N ASP A 20 -11.70 -4.51 10.97
CA ASP A 20 -10.81 -3.44 11.44
C ASP A 20 -9.72 -3.96 12.39
N ASN A 21 -10.09 -4.81 13.34
CA ASN A 21 -9.13 -5.44 14.26
C ASN A 21 -8.15 -6.33 13.51
N TYR A 22 -8.65 -7.15 12.59
CA TYR A 22 -7.80 -7.99 11.75
C TYR A 22 -6.81 -7.16 10.93
N LEU A 23 -7.28 -6.09 10.29
CA LEU A 23 -6.46 -5.20 9.48
C LEU A 23 -5.39 -4.50 10.33
N SER A 24 -5.75 -4.12 11.56
CA SER A 24 -4.82 -3.55 12.56
C SER A 24 -3.72 -4.53 12.95
N THR A 25 -4.05 -5.80 13.23
CA THR A 25 -3.07 -6.83 13.52
C THR A 25 -2.14 -7.08 12.33
N GLN A 26 -2.69 -7.20 11.12
CA GLN A 26 -1.90 -7.41 9.90
C GLN A 26 -0.96 -6.23 9.62
N ALA A 27 -1.41 -5.00 9.86
CA ALA A 27 -0.60 -3.80 9.73
C ALA A 27 0.55 -3.77 10.74
N ALA A 28 0.28 -4.08 12.01
CA ALA A 28 1.28 -4.08 13.08
C ALA A 28 2.41 -5.10 12.82
N ILE A 29 2.07 -6.34 12.44
CA ILE A 29 3.06 -7.41 12.15
C ILE A 29 4.03 -7.00 11.03
N ARG A 30 3.58 -6.16 10.09
CA ARG A 30 4.34 -5.72 8.92
C ARG A 30 4.89 -4.31 9.06
N ASN A 31 4.78 -3.71 10.26
CA ASN A 31 5.20 -2.35 10.55
C ASN A 31 4.61 -1.31 9.56
N LEU A 32 3.35 -1.50 9.17
CA LEU A 32 2.61 -0.58 8.32
C LEU A 32 2.03 0.54 9.18
N SER A 33 2.20 1.78 8.74
CA SER A 33 1.62 2.94 9.42
C SER A 33 0.13 3.11 9.11
N GLU A 34 -0.32 2.56 7.97
CA GLU A 34 -1.73 2.51 7.61
C GLU A 34 -2.05 1.29 6.75
N ALA A 35 -3.24 0.74 6.92
CA ALA A 35 -3.85 -0.22 6.01
C ALA A 35 -5.36 0.05 5.94
N ILE A 36 -5.92 0.03 4.75
CA ILE A 36 -7.31 0.34 4.46
C ILE A 36 -7.83 -0.62 3.41
N LEU A 37 -9.01 -1.16 3.63
CA LEU A 37 -9.80 -1.77 2.58
C LEU A 37 -10.81 -0.74 2.08
N LEU A 38 -10.80 -0.48 0.78
CA LEU A 38 -11.73 0.44 0.13
C LEU A 38 -12.17 -0.11 -1.23
N ASN A 39 -13.25 0.43 -1.76
CA ASN A 39 -13.69 0.16 -3.13
C ASN A 39 -13.17 1.20 -4.13
N SER A 40 -13.41 1.00 -5.43
CA SER A 40 -12.98 1.96 -6.47
C SER A 40 -13.59 3.36 -6.31
N SER A 41 -14.77 3.46 -5.68
CA SER A 41 -15.39 4.74 -5.30
C SER A 41 -14.77 5.39 -4.06
N LYS A 42 -13.65 4.86 -3.55
CA LYS A 42 -12.93 5.32 -2.35
C LYS A 42 -13.73 5.19 -1.05
N MET A 43 -14.82 4.40 -1.06
CA MET A 43 -15.57 4.09 0.13
C MET A 43 -14.77 3.13 1.00
N VAL A 44 -14.48 3.54 2.23
CA VAL A 44 -13.72 2.72 3.19
C VAL A 44 -14.62 1.63 3.76
N LEU A 45 -14.18 0.39 3.59
CA LEU A 45 -14.83 -0.82 4.11
C LEU A 45 -14.26 -1.22 5.46
N ALA A 46 -12.95 -1.00 5.66
CA ALA A 46 -12.25 -1.24 6.91
C ALA A 46 -10.93 -0.46 6.98
N ARG A 47 -10.45 -0.20 8.18
CA ARG A 47 -9.20 0.55 8.41
C ARG A 47 -8.43 0.03 9.63
N SER A 48 -7.11 0.12 9.58
CA SER A 48 -6.28 -0.18 10.74
C SER A 48 -6.40 0.91 11.80
N GLN A 49 -6.03 0.58 13.04
CA GLN A 49 -6.16 1.47 14.19
C GLN A 49 -5.51 2.84 13.98
N PHE A 50 -4.47 3.00 13.16
CA PHE A 50 -3.79 4.29 12.97
C PHE A 50 -4.12 4.98 11.63
N ALA A 51 -5.07 4.43 10.88
CA ALA A 51 -5.51 4.92 9.58
C ALA A 51 -6.59 6.03 9.71
N PHE A 52 -6.33 7.08 10.49
CA PHE A 52 -7.32 8.13 10.81
C PHE A 52 -7.35 9.31 9.83
N SER A 53 -6.22 9.65 9.21
CA SER A 53 -6.07 10.85 8.38
C SER A 53 -5.40 10.50 7.06
N ILE A 54 -6.13 9.85 6.16
CA ILE A 54 -5.62 9.53 4.82
C ILE A 54 -6.13 10.53 3.82
N ALA A 55 -5.19 11.21 3.16
CA ALA A 55 -5.45 11.87 1.91
C ALA A 55 -5.53 10.81 0.81
N LEU A 56 -6.73 10.28 0.55
CA LEU A 56 -7.02 9.44 -0.63
C LEU A 56 -7.08 10.27 -1.93
N ASN A 57 -6.75 11.56 -1.85
CA ASN A 57 -6.72 12.50 -2.97
C ASN A 57 -5.76 12.03 -4.07
N ASP A 58 -4.72 11.27 -3.68
CA ASP A 58 -3.70 10.74 -4.58
C ASP A 58 -4.18 9.51 -5.37
N LEU A 59 -5.37 8.96 -5.06
CA LEU A 59 -5.96 7.81 -5.75
C LEU A 59 -6.90 8.28 -6.86
N ASP A 60 -6.39 8.50 -8.06
CA ASP A 60 -7.24 8.73 -9.23
C ASP A 60 -7.80 7.42 -9.81
N ASP A 61 -8.72 7.55 -10.77
CA ASP A 61 -9.34 6.38 -11.42
C ASP A 61 -8.32 5.56 -12.24
N GLN A 62 -7.23 6.19 -12.72
CA GLN A 62 -6.19 5.48 -13.47
C GLN A 62 -5.46 4.47 -12.59
N ILE A 63 -5.19 4.82 -11.34
CA ILE A 63 -4.56 3.93 -10.35
C ILE A 63 -5.45 2.70 -10.11
N PHE A 64 -6.76 2.88 -9.93
CA PHE A 64 -7.67 1.74 -9.76
C PHE A 64 -7.71 0.87 -11.01
N ASN A 65 -7.76 1.47 -12.20
CA ASN A 65 -7.75 0.75 -13.47
C ASN A 65 -6.49 -0.09 -13.66
N GLN A 66 -5.32 0.42 -13.26
CA GLN A 66 -4.07 -0.34 -13.28
C GLN A 66 -4.10 -1.50 -12.25
N ALA A 67 -4.61 -1.24 -11.05
CA ALA A 67 -4.72 -2.25 -10.00
C ALA A 67 -5.79 -3.33 -10.29
N GLN A 68 -6.69 -3.13 -11.26
CA GLN A 68 -7.80 -4.07 -11.55
C GLN A 68 -7.33 -5.49 -11.89
N ASN A 69 -6.12 -5.63 -12.44
CA ASN A 69 -5.51 -6.90 -12.81
C ASN A 69 -4.92 -7.66 -11.59
N GLY A 70 -4.97 -7.06 -10.40
CA GLY A 70 -4.32 -7.60 -9.21
C GLY A 70 -2.85 -7.18 -9.06
N ASP A 71 -2.38 -6.30 -9.93
CA ASP A 71 -1.03 -5.75 -9.85
C ASP A 71 -0.90 -4.78 -8.67
N LEU A 72 0.25 -4.83 -8.00
CA LEU A 72 0.60 -3.87 -6.96
C LEU A 72 1.05 -2.55 -7.60
N ILE A 73 0.27 -1.50 -7.41
CA ILE A 73 0.58 -0.14 -7.86
C ILE A 73 1.26 0.61 -6.71
N ILE A 74 2.51 1.04 -6.92
CA ILE A 74 3.26 1.81 -5.92
C ILE A 74 2.97 3.30 -6.11
N LEU A 75 2.55 3.94 -5.03
CA LEU A 75 2.23 5.36 -4.97
C LEU A 75 3.38 6.08 -4.27
N ARG A 76 4.15 6.85 -5.03
CA ARG A 76 5.27 7.64 -4.51
C ARG A 76 4.78 9.04 -4.16
N SER A 77 5.08 9.49 -2.94
CA SER A 77 4.78 10.84 -2.48
C SER A 77 6.09 11.48 -2.05
N ASP A 78 6.59 12.43 -2.84
CA ASP A 78 7.88 13.10 -2.62
C ASP A 78 7.90 13.95 -1.34
N SER A 79 6.72 14.28 -0.80
CA SER A 79 6.54 15.25 0.28
C SER A 79 6.53 14.67 1.70
N ASN A 80 6.36 13.35 1.87
CA ASN A 80 5.95 12.81 3.19
C ASN A 80 6.75 11.60 3.68
N ASN A 81 7.89 11.29 3.04
CA ASN A 81 8.77 10.17 3.41
C ASN A 81 8.01 8.87 3.67
N LYS A 82 6.97 8.64 2.88
CA LYS A 82 6.02 7.54 3.05
C LYS A 82 5.85 6.88 1.70
N ILE A 83 6.06 5.57 1.68
CA ILE A 83 5.70 4.77 0.51
C ILE A 83 4.34 4.13 0.77
N ARG A 84 3.51 4.17 -0.26
CA ARG A 84 2.15 3.67 -0.25
C ARG A 84 1.96 2.77 -1.46
N GLY A 85 0.99 1.87 -1.38
CA GLY A 85 0.65 1.00 -2.48
C GLY A 85 -0.82 0.64 -2.47
N LEU A 86 -1.34 0.31 -3.65
CA LEU A 86 -2.70 -0.15 -3.87
C LEU A 86 -2.65 -1.48 -4.63
N VAL A 87 -3.43 -2.46 -4.16
CA VAL A 87 -3.59 -3.75 -4.82
C VAL A 87 -5.01 -4.27 -4.66
N LYS A 88 -5.55 -4.92 -5.69
CA LYS A 88 -6.89 -5.52 -5.63
C LYS A 88 -6.89 -6.81 -4.81
N ILE A 89 -7.96 -7.00 -4.04
CA ILE A 89 -8.25 -8.24 -3.33
C ILE A 89 -9.08 -9.15 -4.25
N ASN A 90 -8.41 -10.07 -4.97
CA ASN A 90 -9.03 -10.85 -6.04
C ASN A 90 -10.24 -11.71 -5.62
N ARG A 91 -10.39 -12.05 -4.34
CA ARG A 91 -11.55 -12.81 -3.84
C ARG A 91 -12.77 -11.95 -3.47
N LEU A 92 -12.64 -10.63 -3.56
CA LEU A 92 -13.70 -9.69 -3.25
C LEU A 92 -13.97 -8.80 -4.47
N VAL A 93 -15.24 -8.57 -4.77
CA VAL A 93 -15.64 -7.72 -5.88
C VAL A 93 -15.39 -6.27 -5.50
N ASP A 94 -14.63 -5.57 -6.33
CA ASP A 94 -14.33 -4.14 -6.18
C ASP A 94 -13.75 -3.77 -4.81
N VAL A 95 -12.82 -4.58 -4.29
CA VAL A 95 -12.11 -4.28 -3.04
C VAL A 95 -10.62 -4.19 -3.30
N TYR A 96 -10.01 -3.15 -2.74
CA TYR A 96 -8.59 -2.83 -2.83
C TYR A 96 -8.01 -2.66 -1.43
N LEU A 97 -6.80 -3.19 -1.24
CA LEU A 97 -5.96 -2.90 -0.10
C LEU A 97 -5.05 -1.73 -0.46
N TYR A 98 -5.26 -0.63 0.25
CA TYR A 98 -4.31 0.46 0.32
C TYR A 98 -3.50 0.32 1.60
N ALA A 99 -2.18 0.37 1.50
CA ALA A 99 -1.33 0.31 2.67
C ALA A 99 -0.08 1.17 2.49
N GLY A 100 0.45 1.67 3.61
CA GLY A 100 1.60 2.56 3.61
C GLY A 100 2.49 2.37 4.83
N ARG A 101 3.75 2.79 4.66
CA ARG A 101 4.77 2.78 5.71
C ARG A 101 5.69 3.99 5.56
N PHE A 102 6.11 4.53 6.70
CA PHE A 102 7.16 5.56 6.72
C PHE A 102 8.52 4.96 6.42
N LEU A 103 9.29 5.65 5.58
CA LEU A 103 10.69 5.34 5.35
C LEU A 103 11.51 5.85 6.52
N GLU A 104 12.43 5.01 7.00
CA GLU A 104 13.44 5.42 7.97
C GLU A 104 14.35 6.50 7.34
N PRO A 105 14.78 7.52 8.11
CA PRO A 105 15.66 8.58 7.62
C PRO A 105 16.96 8.09 6.95
N SER A 106 17.48 6.94 7.39
CA SER A 106 18.67 6.30 6.81
C SER A 106 18.45 5.78 5.39
N VAL A 107 17.22 5.40 5.03
CA VAL A 107 16.85 4.96 3.68
C VAL A 107 16.67 6.16 2.75
N LEU A 108 16.11 7.26 3.26
CA LEU A 108 16.00 8.52 2.51
C LEU A 108 17.36 9.07 2.11
N ALA A 109 18.32 9.05 3.04
CA ALA A 109 19.68 9.52 2.78
C ALA A 109 20.42 8.68 1.71
N ALA A 110 20.06 7.40 1.56
CA ALA A 110 20.60 6.55 0.49
C ALA A 110 20.03 6.97 -0.89
N ILE A 111 18.72 7.24 -0.96
CA ILE A 111 18.04 7.69 -2.18
C ILE A 111 18.53 9.09 -2.59
N ASP A 112 18.67 10.02 -1.64
CA ASP A 112 19.12 11.39 -1.92
C ASP A 112 20.56 11.47 -2.40
N ARG A 113 21.46 10.63 -1.86
CA ARG A 113 22.86 10.53 -2.33
C ARG A 113 22.95 10.01 -3.77
N THR A 114 22.06 9.12 -4.18
CA THR A 114 21.98 8.66 -5.57
C THR A 114 21.42 9.76 -6.48
N LYS A 115 20.45 10.57 -5.99
CA LYS A 115 19.83 11.66 -6.76
C LYS A 115 20.81 12.79 -7.10
N LEU A 116 21.65 13.20 -6.14
CA LEU A 116 22.70 14.21 -6.34
C LEU A 116 23.84 13.76 -7.29
N ALA A 117 24.01 12.45 -7.49
CA ALA A 117 25.00 11.90 -8.42
C ALA A 117 24.48 11.71 -9.86
N SER A 118 23.21 12.01 -10.11
CA SER A 118 22.48 11.63 -11.34
C SER A 118 21.79 12.81 -12.04
N ASP A 119 22.29 14.04 -11.91
CA ASP A 119 21.78 15.20 -12.68
C ASP A 119 21.91 15.04 -14.21
N GLN A 120 22.61 13.99 -14.67
CA GLN A 120 22.65 13.59 -16.07
C GLN A 120 22.45 12.07 -16.22
N TYR A 121 21.36 11.74 -16.93
CA TYR A 121 21.03 10.47 -17.58
C TYR A 121 20.38 9.34 -16.77
N GLN A 122 19.13 9.09 -17.16
CA GLN A 122 18.40 7.82 -17.20
C GLN A 122 18.21 7.08 -15.88
N PHE A 123 17.01 7.28 -15.33
CA PHE A 123 16.48 6.60 -14.16
C PHE A 123 16.81 5.11 -14.12
N LEU A 124 17.56 4.77 -13.08
CA LEU A 124 17.98 3.44 -12.66
C LEU A 124 16.75 2.53 -12.45
N ASN A 125 16.58 1.57 -13.35
CA ASN A 125 15.68 0.42 -13.14
C ASN A 125 16.07 -0.42 -11.91
N ILE A 126 17.31 -0.30 -11.42
CA ILE A 126 17.92 -1.20 -10.42
C ILE A 126 17.46 -0.87 -8.98
N GLU A 127 17.29 0.40 -8.60
CA GLU A 127 16.78 0.75 -7.27
C GLU A 127 15.29 0.41 -7.12
N SER A 128 14.53 0.51 -8.21
CA SER A 128 13.12 0.12 -8.23
C SER A 128 12.92 -1.37 -7.92
N THR A 129 13.84 -2.24 -8.34
CA THR A 129 13.76 -3.69 -8.15
C THR A 129 13.89 -4.10 -6.68
N ASN A 130 14.86 -3.54 -5.95
CA ASN A 130 15.04 -3.86 -4.52
C ASN A 130 13.87 -3.34 -3.66
N LEU A 131 13.36 -2.15 -3.99
CA LEU A 131 12.14 -1.63 -3.38
C LEU A 131 10.93 -2.51 -3.71
N GLN A 132 10.70 -2.87 -4.98
CA GLN A 132 9.60 -3.75 -5.40
C GLN A 132 9.63 -5.12 -4.69
N ILE A 133 10.80 -5.74 -4.52
CA ILE A 133 10.93 -7.01 -3.79
C ILE A 133 10.53 -6.85 -2.32
N SER A 134 10.95 -5.75 -1.69
CA SER A 134 10.61 -5.44 -0.29
C SER A 134 9.10 -5.16 -0.12
N PHE A 135 8.47 -4.53 -1.12
CA PHE A 135 7.02 -4.27 -1.12
C PHE A 135 6.18 -5.52 -1.40
N GLY A 136 6.67 -6.42 -2.25
CA GLY A 136 6.05 -7.72 -2.47
C GLY A 136 5.83 -8.47 -1.15
N ALA A 137 6.80 -8.45 -0.24
CA ALA A 137 6.70 -9.11 1.08
C ALA A 137 5.71 -8.43 2.05
N LEU A 138 5.43 -7.13 1.88
CA LEU A 138 4.44 -6.42 2.70
C LEU A 138 3.02 -6.75 2.25
N PHE A 139 2.79 -6.74 0.94
CA PHE A 139 1.47 -6.94 0.36
C PHE A 139 1.11 -8.41 0.20
N PHE A 140 2.01 -9.29 -0.21
CA PHE A 140 1.70 -10.70 -0.48
C PHE A 140 1.93 -11.63 0.71
#